data_AF-A0A8S0SH04-F1
#
_entry.id   AF-A0A8S0SH04-F1
#
_cell.length_a   1.000
_cell.length_b   1.000
_cell.length_c   1.000
_cell.angle_alpha   90.00
_cell.angle_beta   90.00
_cell.angle_gamma   90.00
#
_symmetry.space_group_name_H-M   'P 1'
#
loop_
_entity.id
_entity.type
_entity.pdbx_description
1 polymer ?
#
loop_
_entity_poly.entity_id
_entity_poly.type
_entity_poly.pdbx_seq_one_letter_code
_entity_poly.pdbx_strand_id
1 'polypeptide(L)'
;MTSDYALKIAAELESASRLRTAQFLVTQRPWLDLYGINVRPVAPFGSVSREPSVDEALIHRNLPDELLFEIFSRMTPYTLGRAACVCRKWKYTIRNPVFWRNACLKAWQLNGVAENYKILQSNYDGSWRKMWLLRPRLRTDGLYVSRNTYIRAGVVEWKITNPVHIVCYFRYMRFYPSGRFLHKISSQKVKDVAKLMNFRTSKVDCMFSGRYTLSEDKVEAALLYPGLRPTVWRIRLRLRGTTAGANNRMDLLSLVTSGVNDNEVSGPDEDILGLVEGWQEDETHNPDVPAVSHNKGLTPFVFVPFDEVETSVLNLPVDKMDYYVPG
;
A
#
# COMPACT_ATOMS: atom_id res chain seq x y z
N MET A 1 14.33 4.73 76.82
CA MET A 1 14.07 3.86 75.65
C MET A 1 13.01 4.44 74.68
N THR A 2 12.54 5.67 74.85
CA THR A 2 11.46 6.27 74.02
C THR A 2 11.94 7.11 72.83
N SER A 3 13.21 7.51 72.81
CA SER A 3 13.80 8.36 71.76
C SER A 3 13.98 7.62 70.43
N ASP A 4 14.47 6.38 70.48
CA ASP A 4 14.77 5.59 69.26
C ASP A 4 13.50 5.14 68.52
N TYR A 5 12.39 4.98 69.24
CA TYR A 5 11.10 4.61 68.65
C TYR A 5 10.48 5.77 67.87
N ALA A 6 10.59 7.00 68.38
CA ALA A 6 10.11 8.22 67.72
C ALA A 6 10.88 8.51 66.42
N LEU A 7 12.20 8.29 66.41
CA LEU A 7 13.05 8.47 65.23
C LEU A 7 12.74 7.43 64.13
N LYS A 8 12.42 6.19 64.50
CA LYS A 8 12.01 5.15 63.55
C LYS A 8 10.68 5.47 62.86
N ILE A 9 9.69 5.96 63.60
CA ILE A 9 8.38 6.33 63.04
C ILE A 9 8.52 7.50 62.06
N ALA A 10 9.35 8.50 62.37
CA ALA A 10 9.60 9.62 61.48
C ALA A 10 10.27 9.20 60.16
N ALA A 11 11.24 8.28 60.23
CA ALA A 11 11.91 7.73 59.05
C ALA A 11 10.98 6.84 58.19
N GLU A 12 10.08 6.07 58.81
CA GLU A 12 9.04 5.31 58.12
C GLU A 12 7.97 6.21 57.48
N LEU A 13 7.59 7.31 58.14
CA LEU A 13 6.69 8.31 57.56
C LEU A 13 7.31 9.06 56.38
N GLU A 14 8.60 9.43 56.46
CA GLU A 14 9.32 10.06 55.35
C GLU A 14 9.43 9.12 54.15
N SER A 15 9.77 7.85 54.36
CA SER A 15 9.84 6.85 53.30
C SER A 15 8.48 6.53 52.69
N ALA A 16 7.41 6.46 53.51
CA ALA A 16 6.04 6.34 53.02
C ALA A 16 5.56 7.59 52.25
N SER A 17 6.03 8.78 52.62
CA SER A 17 5.76 10.02 51.88
C SER A 17 6.46 10.02 50.51
N ARG A 18 7.72 9.58 50.45
CA ARG A 18 8.49 9.44 49.19
C ARG A 18 7.87 8.41 48.25
N LEU A 19 7.32 7.31 48.79
CA LEU A 19 6.58 6.31 48.04
C LEU A 19 5.24 6.84 47.50
N ARG A 20 4.55 7.73 48.22
CA ARG A 20 3.35 8.43 47.72
C ARG A 20 3.67 9.41 46.60
N THR A 21 4.80 10.12 46.67
CA THR A 21 5.27 10.98 45.59
C THR A 21 5.70 10.16 44.35
N ALA A 22 6.17 8.93 44.55
CA ALA A 22 6.53 8.00 43.49
C ALA A 22 5.32 7.36 42.76
N GLN A 23 4.08 7.56 43.23
CA GLN A 23 2.88 7.02 42.58
C GLN A 23 2.31 7.89 41.47
N PHE A 24 2.86 9.08 41.23
CA PHE A 24 2.69 9.77 39.98
C PHE A 24 4.00 9.73 39.23
N LEU A 25 4.25 8.61 38.55
CA LEU A 25 4.99 8.66 37.29
C LEU A 25 4.20 9.60 36.37
N VAL A 26 4.40 10.90 36.54
CA VAL A 26 4.16 11.88 35.49
C VAL A 26 5.13 11.44 34.41
N THR A 27 4.67 10.54 33.54
CA THR A 27 5.30 10.34 32.25
C THR A 27 5.29 11.74 31.65
N GLN A 28 6.43 12.44 31.68
CA GLN A 28 6.60 13.63 30.87
C GLN A 28 6.33 13.12 29.46
N ARG A 29 5.13 13.43 28.96
CA ARG A 29 4.70 13.09 27.63
C ARG A 29 5.31 14.19 26.77
N PRO A 30 6.47 14.00 26.14
CA PRO A 30 7.22 15.10 25.56
C PRO A 30 6.48 15.75 24.38
N TRP A 31 5.43 15.08 23.88
CA TRP A 31 4.52 15.58 22.87
C TRP A 31 3.47 16.56 23.40
N LEU A 32 3.16 16.57 24.70
CA LEU A 32 2.29 17.60 25.30
C LEU A 32 3.00 18.95 25.30
N ASP A 33 4.32 18.96 25.47
CA ASP A 33 5.14 20.17 25.37
C ASP A 33 5.23 20.71 23.94
N LEU A 34 4.76 19.96 22.92
CA LEU A 34 4.69 20.42 21.54
C LEU A 34 3.39 21.19 21.22
N TYR A 35 2.37 21.14 22.09
CA TYR A 35 1.12 21.85 21.86
C TYR A 35 1.29 23.36 22.06
N GLY A 36 0.95 24.14 21.03
CA GLY A 36 0.95 25.61 21.09
C GLY A 36 2.33 26.27 20.89
N ILE A 37 3.39 25.51 20.63
CA ILE A 37 4.72 26.06 20.32
C ILE A 37 4.88 26.27 18.81
N ASN A 38 5.00 27.53 18.40
CA ASN A 38 5.36 27.88 17.02
C ASN A 38 6.84 27.54 16.76
N VAL A 39 7.08 26.49 15.97
CA VAL A 39 8.43 26.10 15.54
C VAL A 39 8.93 27.13 14.53
N ARG A 40 9.98 27.88 14.89
CA ARG A 40 10.63 28.81 13.95
C ARG A 40 11.36 28.02 12.86
N PRO A 41 11.37 28.48 11.59
CA PRO A 41 12.10 27.81 10.54
C PRO A 41 13.60 27.74 10.86
N VAL A 42 14.16 26.53 10.89
CA VAL A 42 15.59 26.28 11.15
C VAL A 42 16.44 27.02 10.12
N ALA A 43 17.35 27.87 10.59
CA ALA A 43 18.32 28.54 9.72
C ALA A 43 19.22 27.49 9.01
N PRO A 44 19.58 27.70 7.73
CA PRO A 44 20.45 26.77 7.01
C PRO A 44 21.79 26.67 7.73
N PHE A 45 22.19 25.43 8.06
CA PHE A 45 23.46 25.04 8.68
C PHE A 45 24.58 26.07 8.42
N GLY A 46 24.87 26.86 9.45
CA GLY A 46 26.02 27.74 9.46
C GLY A 46 27.24 26.92 9.83
N SER A 47 28.21 26.91 8.92
CA SER A 47 29.64 26.90 9.21
C SER A 47 30.25 25.74 10.01
N VAL A 48 31.52 25.49 9.75
CA VAL A 48 32.44 24.71 10.60
C VAL A 48 32.80 25.55 11.85
N SER A 49 31.79 26.15 12.51
CA SER A 49 31.99 26.95 13.70
C SER A 49 32.18 26.04 14.91
N ARG A 50 33.16 26.39 15.74
CA ARG A 50 33.55 25.72 17.01
C ARG A 50 32.45 25.69 18.09
N GLU A 51 31.23 26.14 17.81
CA GLU A 51 30.13 26.15 18.78
C GLU A 51 29.27 24.90 18.61
N PRO A 52 28.79 24.29 19.71
CA PRO A 52 27.88 23.17 19.65
C PRO A 52 26.59 23.62 18.95
N SER A 53 26.33 23.10 17.75
CA SER A 53 25.08 23.35 17.04
C SER A 53 23.93 22.70 17.82
N VAL A 54 23.26 23.47 18.68
CA VAL A 54 22.09 22.99 19.41
C VAL A 54 20.93 22.90 18.42
N ASP A 55 20.39 21.70 18.26
CA ASP A 55 19.22 21.47 17.39
C ASP A 55 18.01 22.21 17.94
N GLU A 56 17.49 23.19 17.19
CA GLU A 56 16.37 24.05 17.64
C GLU A 56 15.06 23.27 17.78
N ALA A 57 14.90 22.15 17.04
CA ALA A 57 13.66 21.41 17.05
C ALA A 57 13.55 20.58 18.34
N LEU A 58 12.52 20.86 19.14
CA LEU A 58 12.24 20.16 20.40
C LEU A 58 12.17 18.64 20.23
N ILE A 59 11.61 18.16 19.12
CA ILE A 59 11.57 16.72 18.83
C ILE A 59 12.98 16.11 18.73
N HIS A 60 13.95 16.82 18.16
CA HIS A 60 15.33 16.33 18.06
C HIS A 60 16.10 16.41 19.38
N ARG A 61 15.68 17.29 20.29
CA ARG A 61 16.24 17.39 21.65
C ARG A 61 15.69 16.32 22.57
N ASN A 62 14.39 16.02 22.43
CA ASN A 62 13.67 15.07 23.28
C ASN A 62 13.79 13.62 22.78
N LEU A 63 14.10 13.41 21.50
CA LEU A 63 14.22 12.08 20.90
C LEU A 63 15.68 11.84 20.46
N PRO A 64 16.42 10.99 21.19
CA PRO A 64 17.73 10.50 20.77
C PRO A 64 17.73 9.94 19.34
N ASP A 65 18.86 10.06 18.65
CA ASP A 65 19.01 9.64 17.26
C ASP A 65 18.78 8.13 17.08
N GLU A 66 19.09 7.32 18.09
CA GLU A 66 18.84 5.87 18.10
C GLU A 66 17.34 5.55 18.11
N LEU A 67 16.56 6.31 18.88
CA LEU A 67 15.09 6.15 18.90
C LEU A 67 14.46 6.64 17.61
N LEU A 68 14.96 7.75 17.05
CA LEU A 68 14.53 8.23 15.74
C LEU A 68 14.83 7.19 14.65
N PHE A 69 16.02 6.59 14.70
CA PHE A 69 16.41 5.51 13.80
C PHE A 69 15.47 4.31 13.93
N GLU A 70 15.14 3.90 15.16
CA GLU A 70 14.27 2.75 15.39
C GLU A 70 12.80 3.04 15.03
N ILE A 71 12.35 4.28 15.12
CA ILE A 71 11.05 4.69 14.58
C ILE A 71 11.06 4.58 13.06
N PHE A 72 12.09 5.10 12.40
CA PHE A 72 12.22 5.02 10.94
C PHE A 72 12.41 3.57 10.43
N SER A 73 13.05 2.69 11.21
CA SER A 73 13.23 1.28 10.85
C SER A 73 11.90 0.52 10.76
N ARG A 74 10.86 0.98 11.49
CA ARG A 74 9.51 0.41 11.53
C ARG A 74 8.53 1.06 10.56
N MET A 75 8.87 2.22 10.00
CA MET A 75 8.03 2.92 9.04
C MET A 75 8.02 2.23 7.68
N THR A 76 6.94 2.46 6.91
CA THR A 76 6.89 2.04 5.51
C THR A 76 7.83 2.91 4.65
N PRO A 77 8.33 2.41 3.52
CA PRO A 77 9.22 3.19 2.65
C PRO A 77 8.59 4.48 2.10
N TYR A 78 7.27 4.50 1.90
CA TYR A 78 6.56 5.71 1.45
C TYR A 78 6.42 6.74 2.58
N THR A 79 6.15 6.30 3.81
CA THR A 79 6.21 7.18 4.98
C THR A 79 7.61 7.72 5.23
N LEU A 80 8.67 6.94 4.96
CA LEU A 80 10.05 7.44 4.98
C LEU A 80 10.29 8.50 3.90
N GLY A 81 9.75 8.31 2.70
CA GLY A 81 9.76 9.34 1.65
C GLY A 81 9.13 10.65 2.11
N ARG A 82 7.96 10.59 2.77
CA ARG A 82 7.29 11.76 3.36
C ARG A 82 8.11 12.39 4.49
N ALA A 83 8.66 11.57 5.39
CA ALA A 83 9.51 12.01 6.49
C ALA A 83 10.77 12.75 6.00
N ALA A 84 11.37 12.30 4.88
CA ALA A 84 12.52 12.98 4.28
C ALA A 84 12.21 14.41 3.77
N CYS A 85 10.94 14.77 3.64
CA CYS A 85 10.50 16.12 3.27
C CYS A 85 10.24 17.04 4.47
N VAL A 86 10.28 16.54 5.70
CA VAL A 86 9.96 17.32 6.91
C VAL A 86 11.09 18.28 7.27
N CYS A 87 12.32 17.77 7.39
CA CYS A 87 13.49 18.58 7.74
C CYS A 87 14.79 17.99 7.16
N ARG A 88 15.87 18.77 7.20
CA ARG A 88 17.19 18.32 6.71
C ARG A 88 17.73 17.14 7.51
N LYS A 89 17.61 17.14 8.85
CA LYS A 89 18.07 16.03 9.71
C LYS A 89 17.43 14.71 9.27
N TRP A 90 16.11 14.66 9.16
CA TRP A 90 15.37 13.46 8.72
C TRP A 90 15.76 13.04 7.32
N LYS A 91 15.90 14.00 6.39
CA LYS A 91 16.39 13.73 5.03
C LYS A 91 17.74 13.03 5.02
N TYR A 92 18.68 13.45 5.89
CA TYR A 92 20.00 12.82 5.98
C TYR A 92 19.96 11.48 6.71
N THR A 93 19.22 11.37 7.82
CA THR A 93 19.04 10.10 8.53
C THR A 93 18.48 9.02 7.60
N ILE A 94 17.45 9.35 6.82
CA ILE A 94 16.77 8.41 5.91
C ILE A 94 17.64 7.99 4.71
N ARG A 95 18.72 8.72 4.41
CA ARG A 95 19.71 8.27 3.41
C ARG A 95 20.50 7.06 3.87
N ASN A 96 20.43 6.68 5.14
CA ASN A 96 21.06 5.46 5.62
C ASN A 96 20.58 4.23 4.80
N PRO A 97 21.49 3.43 4.23
CA PRO A 97 21.14 2.32 3.36
C PRO A 97 20.35 1.21 4.05
N VAL A 98 20.40 1.09 5.39
CA VAL A 98 19.70 0.03 6.15
C VAL A 98 18.19 0.09 5.95
N PHE A 99 17.60 1.29 5.92
CA PHE A 99 16.16 1.45 5.69
C PHE A 99 15.74 0.91 4.32
N TRP A 100 16.52 1.23 3.29
CA TRP A 100 16.25 0.79 1.92
C TRP A 100 16.55 -0.68 1.72
N ARG A 101 17.57 -1.24 2.38
CA ARG A 101 17.85 -2.68 2.40
C ARG A 101 16.65 -3.47 2.91
N ASN A 102 16.11 -3.08 4.06
CA ASN A 102 14.96 -3.76 4.67
C ASN A 102 13.72 -3.65 3.77
N ALA A 103 13.51 -2.49 3.14
CA ALA A 103 12.44 -2.28 2.17
C ALA A 103 12.60 -3.23 0.96
N CYS A 104 13.78 -3.27 0.35
CA CYS A 104 14.08 -4.11 -0.81
C CYS A 104 13.88 -5.59 -0.51
N LEU A 105 14.43 -6.09 0.61
CA LEU A 105 14.31 -7.50 0.98
C LEU A 105 12.85 -7.91 1.23
N LYS A 106 12.01 -7.01 1.77
CA LYS A 106 10.57 -7.25 1.93
C LYS A 106 9.81 -7.22 0.60
N ALA A 107 10.13 -6.28 -0.30
CA ALA A 107 9.42 -6.14 -1.57
C ALA A 107 9.71 -7.26 -2.57
N TRP A 108 10.95 -7.76 -2.62
CA TRP A 108 11.38 -8.81 -3.53
C TRP A 108 11.73 -10.11 -2.80
N GLN A 109 10.95 -10.45 -1.78
CA GLN A 109 11.15 -11.65 -0.96
C GLN A 109 11.11 -12.95 -1.79
N LEU A 110 10.36 -12.98 -2.89
CA LEU A 110 10.19 -14.17 -3.75
C LEU A 110 11.48 -14.57 -4.48
N ASN A 111 12.36 -13.61 -4.81
CA ASN A 111 13.65 -13.90 -5.44
C ASN A 111 14.67 -14.49 -4.45
N GLY A 112 14.42 -14.38 -3.14
CA GLY A 112 15.37 -14.77 -2.11
C GLY A 112 16.47 -13.73 -1.85
N VAL A 113 17.16 -13.88 -0.72
CA VAL A 113 18.16 -12.90 -0.25
C VAL A 113 19.37 -12.87 -1.18
N ALA A 114 19.98 -14.03 -1.47
CA ALA A 114 21.21 -14.11 -2.27
C ALA A 114 21.05 -13.48 -3.66
N GLU A 115 19.93 -13.76 -4.33
CA GLU A 115 19.67 -13.23 -5.67
C GLU A 115 19.46 -11.71 -5.67
N ASN A 116 18.76 -11.18 -4.65
CA ASN A 116 18.63 -9.74 -4.48
C ASN A 116 19.99 -9.04 -4.30
N TYR A 117 20.95 -9.67 -3.61
CA TYR A 117 22.31 -9.12 -3.49
C TYR A 117 23.07 -9.16 -4.81
N LYS A 118 22.92 -10.22 -5.63
CA LYS A 118 23.52 -10.26 -6.97
C LYS A 118 22.99 -9.13 -7.84
N ILE A 119 21.67 -9.01 -7.93
CA ILE A 119 20.98 -7.95 -8.70
C ILE A 119 21.40 -6.55 -8.22
N LEU A 120 21.52 -6.35 -6.91
CA LEU A 120 21.98 -5.10 -6.32
C LEU A 120 23.37 -4.70 -6.83
N GLN A 121 24.31 -5.66 -6.85
CA GLN A 121 25.67 -5.40 -7.29
C GLN A 121 25.77 -5.23 -8.81
N SER A 122 25.08 -6.07 -9.58
CA SER A 122 25.17 -6.05 -11.04
C SER A 122 24.44 -4.88 -11.69
N ASN A 123 23.27 -4.50 -11.18
CA ASN A 123 22.38 -3.55 -11.88
C ASN A 123 22.27 -2.19 -11.17
N TYR A 124 22.71 -2.08 -9.91
CA TYR A 124 22.48 -0.90 -9.08
C TYR A 124 23.70 -0.41 -8.29
N ASP A 125 24.91 -0.84 -8.66
CA ASP A 125 26.19 -0.39 -8.09
C ASP A 125 26.26 -0.52 -6.55
N GLY A 126 25.63 -1.54 -5.98
CA GLY A 126 25.59 -1.73 -4.52
C GLY A 126 24.63 -0.81 -3.76
N SER A 127 23.86 0.05 -4.44
CA SER A 127 23.00 1.05 -3.79
C SER A 127 21.55 0.59 -3.60
N TRP A 128 21.19 0.23 -2.36
CA TRP A 128 19.82 -0.18 -2.00
C TRP A 128 18.77 0.86 -2.34
N ARG A 129 19.09 2.15 -2.14
CA ARG A 129 18.17 3.25 -2.46
C ARG A 129 17.95 3.37 -3.96
N LYS A 130 19.00 3.22 -4.78
CA LYS A 130 18.91 3.24 -6.25
C LYS A 130 18.04 2.07 -6.73
N MET A 131 18.28 0.87 -6.20
CA MET A 131 17.46 -0.31 -6.45
C MET A 131 15.99 -0.09 -6.09
N TRP A 132 15.70 0.48 -4.91
CA TRP A 132 14.32 0.78 -4.50
C TRP A 132 13.58 1.73 -5.46
N LEU A 133 14.28 2.74 -5.98
CA LEU A 133 13.68 3.75 -6.85
C LEU A 133 13.50 3.26 -8.29
N LEU A 134 14.43 2.45 -8.81
CA LEU A 134 14.45 2.07 -10.22
C LEU A 134 13.85 0.70 -10.50
N ARG A 135 13.94 -0.25 -9.56
CA ARG A 135 13.40 -1.60 -9.77
C ARG A 135 11.87 -1.57 -9.64
N PRO A 136 11.13 -2.08 -10.64
CA PRO A 136 9.67 -2.19 -10.56
C PRO A 136 9.24 -3.09 -9.39
N ARG A 137 8.16 -2.70 -8.71
CA ARG A 137 7.55 -3.49 -7.62
C ARG A 137 6.07 -3.15 -7.47
N LEU A 138 5.27 -4.17 -7.17
CA LEU A 138 3.88 -3.97 -6.79
C LEU A 138 3.77 -3.44 -5.36
N ARG A 139 2.84 -2.51 -5.16
CA ARG A 139 2.50 -1.97 -3.85
C ARG A 139 1.46 -2.85 -3.17
N THR A 140 1.67 -3.13 -1.89
CA THR A 140 0.80 -3.98 -1.06
C THR A 140 0.15 -3.21 0.10
N ASP A 141 0.51 -1.93 0.24
CA ASP A 141 0.04 -0.98 1.25
C ASP A 141 -1.27 -0.24 0.86
N GLY A 142 -2.05 -0.81 -0.06
CA GLY A 142 -3.24 -0.16 -0.59
C GLY A 142 -3.93 -0.95 -1.68
N LEU A 143 -4.72 -0.24 -2.50
CA LEU A 143 -5.52 -0.81 -3.59
C LEU A 143 -5.13 -0.17 -4.92
N TYR A 144 -5.08 -0.97 -5.96
CA TYR A 144 -5.11 -0.48 -7.33
C TYR A 144 -6.56 -0.40 -7.79
N VAL A 145 -6.97 0.77 -8.27
CA VAL A 145 -8.36 1.09 -8.60
C VAL A 145 -8.45 1.62 -10.03
N SER A 146 -9.23 0.98 -10.87
CA SER A 146 -9.56 1.45 -12.22
C SER A 146 -11.01 1.92 -12.22
N ARG A 147 -11.24 3.22 -12.45
CA ARG A 147 -12.58 3.84 -12.52
C ARG A 147 -13.03 3.90 -13.96
N ASN A 148 -14.13 3.22 -14.26
CA ASN A 148 -14.68 3.12 -15.60
C ASN A 148 -16.07 3.76 -15.62
N THR A 149 -16.27 4.70 -16.55
CA THR A 149 -17.57 5.31 -16.81
C THR A 149 -18.01 5.00 -18.23
N TYR A 150 -19.29 4.68 -18.41
CA TYR A 150 -19.90 4.50 -19.72
C TYR A 150 -21.31 5.02 -19.74
N ILE A 151 -21.79 5.30 -20.95
CA ILE A 151 -23.11 5.86 -21.19
C ILE A 151 -24.05 4.71 -21.57
N ARG A 152 -25.17 4.57 -20.86
CA ARG A 152 -26.24 3.61 -21.17
C ARG A 152 -27.51 4.36 -21.55
N ALA A 153 -28.10 4.00 -22.69
CA ALA A 153 -29.42 4.49 -23.05
C ALA A 153 -30.48 3.97 -22.05
N GLY A 154 -31.32 4.87 -21.54
CA GLY A 154 -32.45 4.52 -20.69
C GLY A 154 -33.61 3.92 -21.48
N VAL A 155 -34.58 3.39 -20.76
CA VAL A 155 -35.81 2.85 -21.37
C VAL A 155 -36.66 4.03 -21.84
N VAL A 156 -37.00 4.04 -23.13
CA VAL A 156 -37.85 5.07 -23.73
C VAL A 156 -39.30 4.67 -23.52
N GLU A 157 -39.96 5.20 -22.48
CA GLU A 157 -41.40 4.95 -22.27
C GLU A 157 -42.27 5.91 -23.11
N TRP A 158 -41.79 7.11 -23.45
CA TRP A 158 -42.51 8.10 -24.27
C TRP A 158 -41.55 8.86 -25.19
N LYS A 159 -41.97 9.11 -26.45
CA LYS A 159 -41.14 9.68 -27.55
C LYS A 159 -40.65 11.13 -27.37
N ILE A 160 -40.71 11.70 -26.16
CA ILE A 160 -40.43 13.12 -25.91
C ILE A 160 -38.95 13.36 -25.57
N THR A 161 -38.27 12.42 -24.92
CA THR A 161 -36.85 12.53 -24.57
C THR A 161 -36.15 11.17 -24.59
N ASN A 162 -34.89 11.12 -25.02
CA ASN A 162 -34.04 9.94 -24.89
C ASN A 162 -33.25 10.02 -23.58
N PRO A 163 -33.67 9.35 -22.49
CA PRO A 163 -32.93 9.38 -21.23
C PRO A 163 -31.59 8.66 -21.37
N VAL A 164 -30.57 9.19 -20.71
CA VAL A 164 -29.20 8.67 -20.74
C VAL A 164 -28.69 8.55 -19.31
N HIS A 165 -28.12 7.39 -18.97
CA HIS A 165 -27.54 7.12 -17.66
C HIS A 165 -26.02 7.00 -17.78
N ILE A 166 -25.30 7.78 -16.97
CA ILE A 166 -23.85 7.60 -16.79
C ILE A 166 -23.65 6.53 -15.72
N VAL A 167 -23.15 5.37 -16.11
CA VAL A 167 -22.85 4.26 -15.21
C VAL A 167 -21.37 4.32 -14.84
N CYS A 168 -21.09 4.36 -13.54
CA CYS A 168 -19.74 4.31 -13.00
C CYS A 168 -19.53 3.00 -12.25
N TYR A 169 -18.46 2.30 -12.58
CA TYR A 169 -18.01 1.13 -11.85
C TYR A 169 -16.50 1.15 -11.69
N PHE A 170 -16.02 0.37 -10.73
CA PHE A 170 -14.62 0.28 -10.39
C PHE A 170 -14.16 -1.18 -10.47
N ARG A 171 -12.92 -1.37 -10.89
CA ARG A 171 -12.17 -2.61 -10.72
C ARG A 171 -11.14 -2.39 -9.61
N TYR A 172 -11.20 -3.23 -8.59
CA TYR A 172 -10.31 -3.19 -7.45
C TYR A 172 -9.35 -4.38 -7.51
N MET A 173 -8.07 -4.11 -7.29
CA MET A 173 -7.04 -5.13 -7.13
C MET A 173 -6.21 -4.86 -5.88
N ARG A 174 -6.02 -5.89 -5.06
CA ARG A 174 -5.11 -5.85 -3.91
C ARG A 174 -4.09 -6.96 -4.04
N PHE A 175 -2.81 -6.61 -4.06
CA PHE A 175 -1.71 -7.57 -4.17
C PHE A 175 -1.14 -7.90 -2.79
N TYR A 176 -0.65 -9.13 -2.65
CA TYR A 176 0.00 -9.61 -1.44
C TYR A 176 1.41 -10.14 -1.76
N PRO A 177 2.40 -9.95 -0.87
CA PRO A 177 3.78 -10.39 -1.11
C PRO A 177 3.94 -11.90 -1.40
N SER A 178 2.93 -12.72 -1.11
CA SER A 178 2.89 -14.15 -1.40
C SER A 178 2.63 -14.49 -2.87
N GLY A 179 2.43 -13.51 -3.76
CA GLY A 179 2.01 -13.76 -5.15
C GLY A 179 0.51 -13.99 -5.30
N ARG A 180 -0.28 -13.76 -4.25
CA ARG A 180 -1.76 -13.81 -4.31
C ARG A 180 -2.34 -12.41 -4.48
N PHE A 181 -3.48 -12.29 -5.13
CA PHE A 181 -4.22 -11.03 -5.19
C PHE A 181 -5.71 -11.24 -4.98
N LEU A 182 -6.40 -10.14 -4.64
CA LEU A 182 -7.86 -10.06 -4.57
C LEU A 182 -8.36 -9.15 -5.68
N HIS A 183 -9.47 -9.54 -6.30
CA HIS A 183 -10.16 -8.82 -7.35
C HIS A 183 -11.63 -8.63 -7.00
N LYS A 184 -12.16 -7.42 -7.26
CA LYS A 184 -13.59 -7.13 -7.17
C LYS A 184 -13.98 -6.09 -8.20
N ILE A 185 -15.14 -6.29 -8.81
CA ILE A 185 -15.81 -5.29 -9.64
C ILE A 185 -17.02 -4.78 -8.85
N SER A 186 -17.15 -3.47 -8.67
CA SER A 186 -18.23 -2.88 -7.88
C SER A 186 -18.49 -1.43 -8.27
N SER A 187 -19.72 -0.95 -8.07
CA SER A 187 -20.09 0.47 -8.16
C SER A 187 -19.93 1.23 -6.84
N GLN A 188 -19.60 0.52 -5.75
CA GLN A 188 -19.36 1.12 -4.44
C GLN A 188 -18.08 1.97 -4.42
N LYS A 189 -17.98 2.88 -3.45
CA LYS A 189 -16.83 3.78 -3.30
C LYS A 189 -15.61 3.03 -2.76
N VAL A 190 -14.42 3.59 -3.01
CA VAL A 190 -13.13 3.00 -2.57
C VAL A 190 -13.11 2.77 -1.06
N LYS A 191 -13.63 3.73 -0.27
CA LYS A 191 -13.68 3.63 1.19
C LYS A 191 -14.52 2.50 1.75
N ASP A 192 -15.57 2.10 1.03
CA ASP A 192 -16.46 1.03 1.47
C ASP A 192 -15.85 -0.32 1.08
N VAL A 193 -15.34 -0.42 -0.14
CA VAL A 193 -14.70 -1.63 -0.65
C VAL A 193 -13.40 -1.96 0.08
N ALA A 194 -12.61 -0.95 0.47
CA ALA A 194 -11.33 -1.18 1.17
C ALA A 194 -11.48 -1.96 2.47
N LYS A 195 -12.61 -1.81 3.17
CA LYS A 195 -12.93 -2.56 4.41
C LYS A 195 -13.12 -4.06 4.11
N LEU A 196 -13.63 -4.36 2.92
CA LEU A 196 -13.99 -5.71 2.48
C LEU A 196 -12.83 -6.45 1.81
N MET A 197 -11.85 -5.73 1.24
CA MET A 197 -10.70 -6.26 0.49
C MET A 197 -9.67 -6.98 1.38
N ASN A 198 -10.10 -7.93 2.21
CA ASN A 198 -9.29 -8.75 3.11
C ASN A 198 -9.67 -10.23 2.96
N PHE A 199 -8.69 -11.15 2.96
CA PHE A 199 -8.94 -12.60 2.80
C PHE A 199 -9.94 -13.19 3.81
N ARG A 200 -9.98 -12.65 5.05
CA ARG A 200 -10.90 -13.12 6.10
C ARG A 200 -12.37 -12.85 5.78
N THR A 201 -12.66 -11.94 4.86
CA THR A 201 -14.00 -11.45 4.50
C THR A 201 -14.45 -11.96 3.13
N SER A 202 -13.68 -12.82 2.46
CA SER A 202 -13.83 -13.10 1.02
C SER A 202 -15.09 -13.85 0.60
N LYS A 203 -15.73 -14.59 1.50
CA LYS A 203 -16.83 -15.49 1.12
C LYS A 203 -18.18 -14.81 0.87
N VAL A 204 -18.34 -13.52 1.17
CA VAL A 204 -19.67 -12.89 1.30
C VAL A 204 -20.00 -11.85 0.21
N ASP A 205 -19.03 -11.38 -0.58
CA ASP A 205 -19.24 -10.18 -1.43
C ASP A 205 -18.58 -10.23 -2.82
N CYS A 206 -18.78 -11.31 -3.58
CA CYS A 206 -18.28 -11.45 -4.97
C CYS A 206 -16.80 -11.02 -5.14
N MET A 207 -15.97 -11.40 -4.17
CA MET A 207 -14.55 -11.11 -4.16
C MET A 207 -13.79 -12.36 -4.55
N PHE A 208 -12.95 -12.23 -5.56
CA PHE A 208 -12.25 -13.36 -6.16
C PHE A 208 -10.77 -13.28 -5.83
N SER A 209 -10.18 -14.42 -5.47
CA SER A 209 -8.75 -14.54 -5.24
C SER A 209 -8.08 -15.23 -6.41
N GLY A 210 -6.86 -14.80 -6.73
CA GLY A 210 -6.05 -15.44 -7.75
C GLY A 210 -4.56 -15.30 -7.45
N ARG A 211 -3.73 -15.66 -8.43
CA ARG A 211 -2.27 -15.54 -8.38
C ARG A 211 -1.76 -14.56 -9.42
N TYR A 212 -0.64 -13.93 -9.10
CA TYR A 212 0.03 -13.00 -9.99
C TYR A 212 1.54 -13.23 -10.00
N THR A 213 2.15 -12.89 -11.13
CA THR A 213 3.59 -12.81 -11.31
C THR A 213 3.95 -11.40 -11.78
N LEU A 214 5.15 -10.95 -11.45
CA LEU A 214 5.72 -9.69 -11.92
C LEU A 214 7.06 -10.02 -12.59
N SER A 215 7.12 -9.80 -13.90
CA SER A 215 8.34 -9.93 -14.69
C SER A 215 8.70 -8.56 -15.24
N GLU A 216 9.85 -8.03 -14.85
CA GLU A 216 10.27 -6.65 -15.15
C GLU A 216 9.20 -5.63 -14.77
N ASP A 217 8.49 -5.03 -15.74
CA ASP A 217 7.38 -4.09 -15.56
C ASP A 217 6.00 -4.70 -15.91
N LYS A 218 5.93 -5.98 -16.29
CA LYS A 218 4.70 -6.66 -16.68
C LYS A 218 4.15 -7.50 -15.55
N VAL A 219 2.88 -7.26 -15.24
CA VAL A 219 2.13 -8.04 -14.24
C VAL A 219 1.17 -8.94 -14.99
N GLU A 220 1.31 -10.24 -14.79
CA GLU A 220 0.35 -11.22 -15.26
C GLU A 220 -0.41 -11.75 -14.06
N ALA A 221 -1.74 -11.74 -14.14
CA ALA A 221 -2.58 -12.20 -13.06
C ALA A 221 -3.75 -13.03 -13.60
N ALA A 222 -4.05 -14.10 -12.91
CA ALA A 222 -5.14 -15.00 -13.25
C ALA A 222 -5.96 -15.39 -12.02
N LEU A 223 -7.28 -15.47 -12.20
CA LEU A 223 -8.20 -15.99 -11.20
C LEU A 223 -9.28 -16.84 -11.85
N LEU A 224 -9.93 -17.67 -11.05
CA LEU A 224 -11.02 -18.53 -11.47
C LEU A 224 -12.35 -17.98 -10.95
N TYR A 225 -13.32 -17.81 -11.84
CA TYR A 225 -14.71 -17.61 -11.48
C TYR A 225 -15.39 -18.97 -11.27
N PRO A 226 -15.80 -19.31 -10.02
CA PRO A 226 -16.51 -20.55 -9.75
C PRO A 226 -17.96 -20.46 -10.27
N GLY A 227 -18.53 -21.60 -10.66
CA GLY A 227 -19.91 -21.69 -11.14
C GLY A 227 -20.14 -23.00 -11.91
N LEU A 228 -21.31 -23.12 -12.54
CA LEU A 228 -21.65 -24.27 -13.40
C LEU A 228 -20.76 -24.38 -14.65
N ARG A 229 -20.10 -23.27 -15.03
CA ARG A 229 -19.14 -23.21 -16.12
C ARG A 229 -17.93 -22.40 -15.65
N PRO A 230 -16.90 -23.04 -15.08
CA PRO A 230 -15.72 -22.35 -14.59
C PRO A 230 -15.08 -21.51 -15.70
N THR A 231 -14.82 -20.25 -15.38
CA THR A 231 -14.23 -19.30 -16.33
C THR A 231 -12.97 -18.71 -15.72
N VAL A 232 -11.85 -18.83 -16.42
CA VAL A 232 -10.60 -18.19 -16.02
C VAL A 232 -10.55 -16.78 -16.57
N TRP A 233 -10.24 -15.85 -15.68
CA TRP A 233 -10.01 -14.44 -15.96
C TRP A 233 -8.51 -14.19 -15.95
N ARG A 234 -7.97 -13.76 -17.08
CA ARG A 234 -6.55 -13.42 -17.27
C ARG A 234 -6.45 -11.93 -17.54
N ILE A 235 -5.52 -11.27 -16.85
CA ILE A 235 -5.21 -9.88 -17.08
C ILE A 235 -3.70 -9.70 -17.21
N ARG A 236 -3.30 -8.94 -18.23
CA ARG A 236 -1.93 -8.45 -18.39
C ARG A 236 -1.90 -6.96 -18.17
N LEU A 237 -1.03 -6.51 -17.28
CA LEU A 237 -0.89 -5.11 -16.92
C LEU A 237 0.57 -4.67 -17.09
N ARG A 238 0.77 -3.38 -17.35
CA ARG A 238 2.10 -2.75 -17.33
C ARG A 238 2.20 -1.80 -16.15
N LEU A 239 3.11 -2.10 -15.22
CA LEU A 239 3.40 -1.26 -14.07
C LEU A 239 4.14 0.01 -14.51
N ARG A 240 3.61 1.17 -14.11
CA ARG A 240 4.20 2.49 -14.31
C ARG A 240 4.24 3.26 -13.00
N GLY A 241 5.03 4.33 -12.99
CA GLY A 241 5.06 5.30 -11.91
C GLY A 241 4.90 6.72 -12.45
N THR A 242 4.14 7.54 -11.73
CA THR A 242 4.10 9.01 -11.95
C THR A 242 5.46 9.66 -11.71
N THR A 243 6.26 9.10 -10.80
CA THR A 243 7.65 9.48 -10.53
C THR A 243 8.49 8.21 -10.31
N ALA A 244 9.82 8.36 -10.35
CA ALA A 244 10.74 7.26 -10.11
C ALA A 244 10.45 6.57 -8.76
N GLY A 245 10.17 5.27 -8.82
CA GLY A 245 9.87 4.45 -7.65
C GLY A 245 8.45 4.62 -7.10
N ALA A 246 7.55 5.37 -7.75
CA ALA A 246 6.17 5.50 -7.27
C ALA A 246 5.35 4.22 -7.47
N ASN A 247 5.54 3.53 -8.61
CA ASN A 247 4.84 2.29 -8.98
C ASN A 247 3.32 2.32 -8.71
N ASN A 248 2.72 3.48 -8.99
CA ASN A 248 1.36 3.83 -8.59
C ASN A 248 0.36 3.85 -9.77
N ARG A 249 0.77 3.32 -10.93
CA ARG A 249 -0.04 3.18 -12.14
C ARG A 249 0.09 1.79 -12.70
N MET A 250 -0.99 1.24 -13.23
CA MET A 250 -0.92 0.05 -14.07
C MET A 250 -1.80 0.21 -15.28
N ASP A 251 -1.20 0.17 -16.47
CA ASP A 251 -1.95 0.19 -17.71
C ASP A 251 -2.48 -1.20 -18.01
N LEU A 252 -3.74 -1.29 -18.42
CA LEU A 252 -4.35 -2.55 -18.80
C LEU A 252 -3.96 -2.86 -20.25
N LEU A 253 -3.15 -3.92 -20.44
CA LEU A 253 -2.67 -4.35 -21.77
C LEU A 253 -3.66 -5.30 -22.43
N SER A 254 -4.05 -6.36 -21.72
CA SER A 254 -5.08 -7.30 -22.20
C SER A 254 -5.90 -7.83 -21.04
N LEU A 255 -7.16 -8.14 -21.34
CA LEU A 255 -8.13 -8.71 -20.42
C LEU A 255 -8.92 -9.78 -21.16
N VAL A 256 -8.78 -11.03 -20.72
CA VAL A 256 -9.36 -12.18 -21.39
C VAL A 256 -10.14 -13.03 -20.40
N THR A 257 -11.29 -13.53 -20.81
CA THR A 257 -12.04 -14.56 -20.09
C THR A 257 -12.18 -15.79 -20.96
N SER A 258 -11.74 -16.95 -20.47
CA SER A 258 -11.75 -18.22 -21.21
C SER A 258 -12.42 -19.32 -20.38
N GLY A 259 -13.12 -20.24 -21.04
CA GLY A 259 -13.66 -21.44 -20.41
C GLY A 259 -12.59 -22.45 -19.99
N VAL A 260 -12.82 -23.12 -18.86
CA VAL A 260 -11.96 -24.19 -18.33
C VAL A 260 -12.81 -25.44 -18.07
N ASN A 261 -12.22 -26.62 -18.26
CA ASN A 261 -12.87 -27.89 -17.94
C ASN A 261 -12.93 -28.13 -16.43
N ASP A 262 -14.02 -28.74 -15.96
CA ASP A 262 -14.20 -29.07 -14.54
C ASP A 262 -13.08 -29.98 -14.00
N ASN A 263 -12.52 -30.85 -14.85
CA ASN A 263 -11.45 -31.79 -14.48
C ASN A 263 -10.08 -31.12 -14.29
N GLU A 264 -9.89 -29.91 -14.82
CA GLU A 264 -8.64 -29.14 -14.72
C GLU A 264 -8.64 -28.21 -13.49
N VAL A 265 -9.79 -28.09 -12.82
CA VAL A 265 -9.99 -27.24 -11.64
C VAL A 265 -9.82 -28.06 -10.37
N SER A 266 -8.59 -28.18 -9.89
CA SER A 266 -8.30 -28.74 -8.57
C SER A 266 -8.42 -27.65 -7.49
N GLY A 267 -9.66 -27.31 -7.11
CA GLY A 267 -9.95 -26.45 -5.96
C GLY A 267 -9.55 -24.96 -6.06
N PRO A 268 -10.02 -24.11 -5.12
CA PRO A 268 -9.93 -22.65 -5.21
C PRO A 268 -8.56 -22.02 -4.88
N ASP A 269 -7.57 -22.79 -4.44
CA ASP A 269 -6.26 -22.29 -3.97
C ASP A 269 -5.04 -22.83 -4.76
N GLU A 270 -5.27 -23.64 -5.80
CA GLU A 270 -4.21 -24.18 -6.64
C GLU A 270 -3.64 -23.16 -7.65
N ASP A 271 -2.53 -23.53 -8.28
CA ASP A 271 -1.69 -22.66 -9.10
C ASP A 271 -2.33 -22.34 -10.46
N ILE A 272 -3.37 -21.50 -10.43
CA ILE A 272 -4.11 -21.06 -11.64
C ILE A 272 -3.17 -20.49 -12.70
N LEU A 273 -2.05 -19.88 -12.30
CA LEU A 273 -1.05 -19.38 -13.24
C LEU A 273 -0.35 -20.50 -14.00
N GLY A 274 0.04 -21.59 -13.31
CA GLY A 274 0.59 -22.78 -13.96
C GLY A 274 -0.43 -23.47 -14.87
N LEU A 275 -1.71 -23.45 -14.50
CA LEU A 275 -2.79 -23.99 -15.35
C LEU A 275 -2.86 -23.26 -16.70
N VAL A 276 -2.77 -21.93 -16.69
CA VAL A 276 -2.86 -21.11 -17.91
C VAL A 276 -1.51 -20.78 -18.54
N GLU A 277 -0.43 -21.36 -18.03
CA GLU A 277 0.90 -21.15 -18.57
C GLU A 277 0.96 -21.74 -19.99
N GLY A 278 1.35 -20.92 -20.97
CA GLY A 278 1.40 -21.31 -22.37
C GLY A 278 0.08 -21.19 -23.14
N TRP A 279 -1.03 -20.85 -22.48
CA TRP A 279 -2.31 -20.66 -23.18
C TRP A 279 -2.26 -19.45 -24.11
N GLN A 280 -2.74 -19.61 -25.34
CA GLN A 280 -2.94 -18.48 -26.25
C GLN A 280 -4.06 -17.56 -25.75
N GLU A 281 -4.15 -16.34 -26.28
CA GLU A 281 -5.18 -15.38 -25.85
C GLU A 281 -6.59 -15.80 -26.28
N ASP A 282 -6.72 -16.51 -27.39
CA ASP A 282 -7.97 -17.04 -27.97
C ASP A 282 -8.28 -18.48 -27.54
N GLU A 283 -7.45 -19.08 -26.69
CA GLU A 283 -7.61 -20.46 -26.25
C GLU A 283 -8.72 -20.61 -25.19
N THR A 284 -9.52 -21.66 -25.37
CA THR A 284 -10.47 -22.15 -24.38
C THR A 284 -10.46 -23.66 -24.33
N HIS A 285 -10.54 -24.20 -23.11
CA HIS A 285 -10.62 -25.63 -22.89
C HIS A 285 -12.06 -26.11 -22.71
N ASN A 286 -13.05 -25.20 -22.66
CA ASN A 286 -14.46 -25.54 -22.61
C ASN A 286 -15.16 -25.03 -23.89
N PRO A 287 -15.65 -25.92 -24.76
CA PRO A 287 -16.26 -25.51 -26.04
C PRO A 287 -17.54 -24.66 -25.87
N ASP A 288 -18.21 -24.74 -24.71
CA ASP A 288 -19.41 -23.96 -24.42
C ASP A 288 -19.11 -22.53 -23.93
N VAL A 289 -17.84 -22.21 -23.66
CA VAL A 289 -17.42 -20.90 -23.11
C VAL A 289 -16.23 -20.37 -23.92
N PRO A 290 -16.46 -19.60 -24.99
CA PRO A 290 -15.38 -19.10 -25.85
C PRO A 290 -14.44 -18.16 -25.09
N ALA A 291 -13.20 -18.07 -25.56
CA ALA A 291 -12.28 -17.03 -25.14
C ALA A 291 -12.78 -15.66 -25.62
N VAL A 292 -12.97 -14.73 -24.71
CA VAL A 292 -13.44 -13.37 -24.98
C VAL A 292 -12.38 -12.36 -24.55
N SER A 293 -11.85 -11.62 -25.51
CA SER A 293 -10.99 -10.47 -25.26
C SER A 293 -11.85 -9.21 -25.05
N HIS A 294 -11.59 -8.50 -23.96
CA HIS A 294 -12.37 -7.32 -23.55
C HIS A 294 -11.67 -6.06 -24.02
N ASN A 295 -12.31 -5.31 -24.93
CA ASN A 295 -11.78 -4.07 -25.50
C ASN A 295 -12.35 -2.79 -24.85
N LYS A 296 -13.24 -2.92 -23.85
CA LYS A 296 -13.90 -1.80 -23.18
C LYS A 296 -13.54 -1.76 -21.71
N GLY A 297 -13.52 -0.55 -21.14
CA GLY A 297 -13.21 -0.35 -19.72
C GLY A 297 -11.75 -0.66 -19.37
N LEU A 298 -10.84 -0.29 -20.28
CA LEU A 298 -9.39 -0.49 -20.15
C LEU A 298 -8.70 0.70 -19.46
N THR A 299 -9.44 1.44 -18.62
CA THR A 299 -8.85 2.58 -17.92
C THR A 299 -7.73 2.09 -16.98
N PRO A 300 -6.55 2.73 -17.00
CA PRO A 300 -5.45 2.38 -16.12
C PRO A 300 -5.84 2.35 -14.64
N PHE A 301 -5.25 1.43 -13.90
CA PHE A 301 -5.38 1.38 -12.45
C PHE A 301 -4.50 2.45 -11.79
N VAL A 302 -5.08 3.15 -10.82
CA VAL A 302 -4.39 4.09 -9.96
C VAL A 302 -4.28 3.51 -8.55
N PHE A 303 -3.09 3.61 -7.97
CA PHE A 303 -2.88 3.17 -6.59
C PHE A 303 -3.43 4.17 -5.57
N VAL A 304 -4.19 3.66 -4.61
CA VAL A 304 -4.73 4.38 -3.44
C VAL A 304 -4.19 3.71 -2.17
N PRO A 305 -3.29 4.37 -1.41
CA PRO A 305 -2.81 3.88 -0.12
C PRO A 305 -3.95 3.76 0.89
N PHE A 306 -3.89 2.78 1.80
CA PHE A 306 -4.95 2.61 2.83
C PHE A 306 -5.16 3.85 3.69
N ASP A 307 -4.09 4.58 4.02
CA ASP A 307 -4.15 5.82 4.79
C ASP A 307 -4.96 6.94 4.09
N GLU A 308 -5.07 6.88 2.76
CA GLU A 308 -5.68 7.92 1.93
C GLU A 308 -7.02 7.48 1.32
N VAL A 309 -7.50 6.29 1.68
CA VAL A 309 -8.72 5.69 1.12
C VAL A 309 -9.95 6.56 1.39
N GLU A 310 -10.08 7.15 2.58
CA GLU A 310 -11.24 7.97 2.95
C GLU A 310 -11.28 9.29 2.17
N THR A 311 -10.11 9.89 1.94
CA THR A 311 -9.95 11.19 1.26
C THR A 311 -9.73 11.08 -0.25
N SER A 312 -9.73 9.87 -0.81
CA SER A 312 -9.47 9.65 -2.22
C SER A 312 -10.51 10.35 -3.11
N VAL A 313 -10.03 11.07 -4.15
CA VAL A 313 -10.88 11.69 -5.18
C VAL A 313 -11.77 10.67 -5.91
N LEU A 314 -11.38 9.39 -5.92
CA LEU A 314 -12.18 8.32 -6.52
C LEU A 314 -13.50 8.07 -5.77
N ASN A 315 -13.64 8.56 -4.53
CA ASN A 315 -14.90 8.53 -3.78
C ASN A 315 -15.91 9.60 -4.24
N LEU A 316 -15.49 10.55 -5.09
CA LEU A 316 -16.37 11.57 -5.64
C LEU A 316 -17.44 10.91 -6.53
N PRO A 317 -18.73 11.28 -6.34
CA PRO A 317 -19.81 10.77 -7.15
C PRO A 317 -19.75 11.32 -8.59
N VAL A 318 -20.55 10.74 -9.49
CA VAL A 318 -20.48 11.03 -10.93
C VAL A 318 -20.86 12.47 -11.26
N ASP A 319 -21.74 13.10 -10.48
CA ASP A 319 -22.13 14.52 -10.58
C ASP A 319 -20.96 15.48 -10.33
N LYS A 320 -19.95 15.06 -9.56
CA LYS A 320 -18.74 15.86 -9.27
C LYS A 320 -17.54 15.47 -10.13
N MET A 321 -17.52 14.25 -10.65
CA MET A 321 -16.45 13.71 -11.48
C MET A 321 -17.01 12.66 -12.43
N ASP A 322 -17.42 13.09 -13.61
CA ASP A 322 -17.98 12.23 -14.66
C ASP A 322 -16.91 11.42 -15.40
N TYR A 323 -15.71 11.98 -15.52
CA TYR A 323 -14.53 11.33 -16.11
C TYR A 323 -13.31 11.44 -15.20
N TYR A 324 -12.49 10.40 -15.18
CA TYR A 324 -11.25 10.37 -14.41
C TYR A 324 -10.06 10.11 -15.33
N VAL A 325 -9.09 11.02 -15.30
CA VAL A 325 -7.83 10.88 -16.04
C VAL A 325 -6.79 10.27 -15.09
N PRO A 326 -6.37 9.02 -15.29
CA PRO A 326 -5.47 8.35 -14.35
C PRO A 326 -4.05 8.93 -14.35
N GLY A 327 -3.62 9.62 -15.40
CA GLY A 327 -2.28 10.25 -15.48
C GLY A 327 -1.14 9.28 -15.79
#